data_AF-A0A0N4UEN1-F1
#
_entry.id   AF-A0A0N4UEN1-F1
#
_cell.length_a   1.000
_cell.length_b   1.000
_cell.length_c   1.000
_cell.angle_alpha   90.00
_cell.angle_beta   90.00
_cell.angle_gamma   90.00
#
_symmetry.space_group_name_H-M   'P 1'
#
loop_
_entity.id
_entity.type
_entity.pdbx_description
1 polymer ?
#
loop_
_entity_poly.entity_id
_entity_poly.type
_entity_poly.pdbx_seq_one_letter_code
_entity_poly.pdbx_strand_id
1 'polypeptide(L)'
;MTSSLYGQSTSREKRYLNVSDASSLFDLQAELYRKKADIEKKSKDFQVPTASTSKKGILFITKDEAKAKAEENKQREIRLKKLERSLKEEEEQQQRIQRILQEKSEIYSRLSNGESLAYQDGNPVEFLVDFTAKAREDECRRIEEEEKAKAEKSEAVHFVANEEQRLYGASHFTFSQSEAKRQEEMKELLELTQKTKVDREKRKEFLEKRELQKIERLNKVRKRKGLEEIKPPSEIAVQYLDIPLPDDDKVESKKKKKPIKVREWDKGKEAYMKWINGRRDERDEEFGPPSSYFLK
;
A
#
# COMPACT_ATOMS: atom_id res chain seq x y z
N MET A 1 -40.79 -48.72 57.14
CA MET A 1 -40.01 -47.54 56.70
C MET A 1 -38.86 -48.03 55.83
N THR A 2 -38.71 -47.47 54.61
CA THR A 2 -37.47 -47.31 53.81
C THR A 2 -36.53 -48.53 53.64
N SER A 3 -36.13 -49.02 52.47
CA SER A 3 -36.06 -48.50 51.10
C SER A 3 -35.59 -49.63 50.18
N SER A 4 -36.13 -49.69 48.97
CA SER A 4 -35.69 -50.54 47.86
C SER A 4 -34.31 -50.08 47.37
N LEU A 5 -33.32 -50.99 47.28
CA LEU A 5 -32.11 -50.77 46.49
C LEU A 5 -31.80 -52.04 45.68
N TYR A 6 -32.30 -52.03 44.45
CA TYR A 6 -31.90 -52.92 43.37
C TYR A 6 -30.37 -52.84 43.15
N GLY A 7 -29.66 -53.95 43.35
CA GLY A 7 -28.26 -54.11 42.93
C GLY A 7 -28.19 -55.05 41.73
N GLN A 8 -28.37 -54.51 40.53
CA GLN A 8 -28.18 -55.28 39.29
C GLN A 8 -26.71 -55.73 39.20
N SER A 9 -26.49 -57.04 39.24
CA SER A 9 -25.19 -57.64 38.96
C SER A 9 -24.88 -57.47 37.48
N THR A 10 -24.14 -56.42 37.12
CA THR A 10 -23.65 -56.23 35.77
C THR A 10 -22.62 -57.32 35.47
N SER A 11 -22.90 -58.15 34.46
CA SER A 11 -21.92 -59.09 33.91
C SER A 11 -20.68 -58.30 33.50
N ARG A 12 -19.49 -58.75 33.93
CA ARG A 12 -18.20 -58.16 33.55
C ARG A 12 -18.01 -58.20 32.03
N GLU A 13 -18.40 -57.14 31.37
CA GLU A 13 -18.10 -56.88 29.96
C GLU A 13 -16.61 -56.51 29.82
N LYS A 14 -15.92 -57.15 28.89
CA LYS A 14 -14.50 -56.87 28.62
C LYS A 14 -14.40 -55.48 27.98
N ARG A 15 -13.97 -54.47 28.74
CA ARG A 15 -13.69 -53.14 28.20
C ARG A 15 -12.33 -53.16 27.49
N TYR A 16 -12.32 -52.90 26.19
CA TYR A 16 -11.10 -52.59 25.45
C TYR A 16 -10.62 -51.21 25.87
N LEU A 17 -9.40 -51.11 26.38
CA LEU A 17 -8.76 -49.83 26.69
C LEU A 17 -7.86 -49.47 25.51
N ASN A 18 -8.23 -48.42 24.76
CA ASN A 18 -7.36 -47.82 23.76
C ASN A 18 -6.36 -46.90 24.49
N VAL A 19 -5.08 -47.19 24.38
CA VAL A 19 -3.98 -46.40 24.97
C VAL A 19 -3.27 -45.68 23.82
N SER A 20 -3.85 -44.58 23.32
CA SER A 20 -3.21 -43.74 22.29
C SER A 20 -2.30 -42.68 22.90
N ASP A 21 -2.62 -42.21 24.10
CA ASP A 21 -2.02 -41.03 24.70
C ASP A 21 -1.19 -41.40 25.94
N ALA A 22 -0.04 -40.74 26.11
CA ALA A 22 0.84 -40.96 27.26
C ALA A 22 0.12 -40.72 28.60
N SER A 23 -0.86 -39.81 28.65
CA SER A 23 -1.71 -39.55 29.82
C SER A 23 -2.52 -40.78 30.25
N SER A 24 -3.06 -41.54 29.29
CA SER A 24 -3.83 -42.76 29.56
C SER A 24 -2.98 -43.82 30.27
N LEU A 25 -1.70 -43.93 29.93
CA LEU A 25 -0.78 -44.87 30.58
C LEU A 25 -0.53 -44.51 32.05
N PHE A 26 -0.33 -43.23 32.36
CA PHE A 26 -0.12 -42.76 33.73
C PHE A 26 -1.38 -42.90 34.59
N ASP A 27 -2.55 -42.63 34.04
CA ASP A 27 -3.82 -42.84 34.74
C ASP A 27 -4.04 -44.32 35.08
N LEU A 28 -3.74 -45.21 34.14
CA LEU A 28 -3.85 -46.66 34.33
C LEU A 28 -2.82 -47.15 35.36
N GLN A 29 -1.60 -46.62 35.33
CA GLN A 29 -0.58 -46.89 36.35
C GLN A 29 -1.06 -46.41 37.74
N ALA A 30 -1.67 -45.23 37.82
CA ALA A 30 -2.24 -44.70 39.06
C ALA A 30 -3.40 -45.55 39.59
N GLU A 31 -4.32 -46.01 38.72
CA GLU A 31 -5.38 -46.95 39.10
C GLU A 31 -4.81 -48.29 39.60
N LEU A 32 -3.76 -48.80 38.97
CA LEU A 32 -3.09 -50.03 39.38
C LEU A 32 -2.50 -49.88 40.79
N TYR A 33 -1.81 -48.77 41.06
CA TYR A 33 -1.30 -48.48 42.40
C TYR A 33 -2.42 -48.36 43.44
N ARG A 34 -3.53 -47.68 43.12
CA ARG A 34 -4.71 -47.61 43.99
C ARG A 34 -5.28 -49.00 44.28
N LYS A 35 -5.48 -49.83 43.25
CA LYS A 35 -5.97 -51.21 43.37
C LYS A 35 -5.04 -52.09 44.21
N LYS A 36 -3.72 -51.97 44.03
CA LYS A 36 -2.72 -52.68 44.86
C LYS A 36 -2.81 -52.26 46.31
N ALA A 37 -2.87 -50.95 46.58
CA ALA A 37 -3.03 -50.43 47.93
C ALA A 37 -4.36 -50.90 48.56
N ASP A 38 -5.45 -50.99 47.78
CA ASP A 38 -6.73 -51.53 48.26
C ASP A 38 -6.64 -53.02 48.60
N ILE A 39 -5.92 -53.82 47.80
CA ILE A 39 -5.66 -55.24 48.09
C ILE A 39 -4.83 -55.38 49.36
N GLU A 40 -3.77 -54.59 49.51
CA GLU A 40 -2.93 -54.58 50.72
C GLU A 40 -3.72 -54.16 51.96
N LYS A 41 -4.56 -53.13 51.86
CA LYS A 41 -5.47 -52.72 52.96
C LYS A 41 -6.44 -53.84 53.31
N LYS A 42 -7.12 -54.43 52.32
CA LYS A 42 -8.00 -55.60 52.54
C LYS A 42 -7.28 -56.77 53.19
N SER A 43 -6.02 -57.02 52.82
CA SER A 43 -5.22 -58.08 53.43
C SER A 43 -4.84 -57.80 54.90
N LYS A 44 -4.71 -56.52 55.27
CA LYS A 44 -4.44 -56.07 56.65
C LYS A 44 -5.71 -56.01 57.50
N ASP A 45 -6.84 -55.64 56.92
CA ASP A 45 -8.14 -55.58 57.59
C ASP A 45 -8.75 -56.97 57.82
N PHE A 46 -8.33 -57.98 57.04
CA PHE A 46 -8.73 -59.38 57.22
C PHE A 46 -7.96 -60.01 58.40
N GLN A 47 -8.32 -59.61 59.63
CA GLN A 47 -7.92 -60.27 60.87
C GLN A 47 -8.67 -61.60 61.00
N VAL A 48 -8.22 -62.64 60.27
CA VAL A 48 -8.71 -64.01 60.45
C VAL A 48 -7.74 -64.79 61.33
N PRO A 49 -8.26 -65.55 62.31
CA PRO A 49 -7.47 -66.05 63.42
C PRO A 49 -6.51 -67.12 62.95
N THR A 50 -5.38 -67.16 63.67
CA THR A 50 -4.31 -68.13 63.58
C THR A 50 -4.84 -69.56 63.72
N ALA A 51 -5.21 -70.19 62.60
CA ALA A 51 -5.47 -71.62 62.53
C ALA A 51 -4.32 -72.28 61.77
N SER A 52 -3.42 -72.88 62.54
CA SER A 52 -2.39 -73.79 62.08
C SER A 52 -3.02 -75.02 61.42
N THR A 53 -3.31 -74.96 60.13
CA THR A 53 -3.84 -76.13 59.43
C THR A 53 -3.12 -76.32 58.10
N SER A 54 -2.16 -77.24 58.14
CA SER A 54 -1.62 -78.03 57.03
C SER A 54 -1.33 -77.29 55.72
N LYS A 55 -0.06 -76.86 55.61
CA LYS A 55 0.60 -76.34 54.42
C LYS A 55 0.57 -77.37 53.27
N LYS A 56 -0.56 -77.49 52.57
CA LYS A 56 -0.60 -77.99 51.19
C LYS A 56 -1.11 -76.86 50.31
N GLY A 57 -0.30 -75.80 50.22
CA GLY A 57 -0.55 -74.70 49.31
C GLY A 57 -0.54 -75.21 47.88
N ILE A 58 -1.67 -75.11 47.20
CA ILE A 58 -1.88 -75.50 45.79
C ILE A 58 -1.15 -74.52 44.82
N LEU A 59 -0.16 -73.79 45.33
CA LEU A 59 0.68 -72.83 44.62
C LEU A 59 2.18 -73.15 44.81
N PHE A 60 2.54 -74.43 44.97
CA PHE A 60 3.92 -74.83 44.80
C PHE A 60 4.22 -74.93 43.31
N ILE A 61 4.98 -73.96 42.81
CA ILE A 61 5.62 -74.01 41.50
C ILE A 61 6.49 -75.28 41.49
N THR A 62 6.30 -76.16 40.51
CA THR A 62 7.16 -77.34 40.38
C THR A 62 8.63 -76.92 40.22
N LYS A 63 9.58 -77.78 40.62
CA LYS A 63 11.02 -77.45 40.43
C LYS A 63 11.34 -77.12 38.96
N ASP A 64 10.61 -77.74 38.03
CA ASP A 64 10.77 -77.51 36.60
C ASP A 64 10.14 -76.19 36.15
N GLU A 65 8.95 -75.84 36.64
CA GLU A 65 8.38 -74.50 36.40
C GLU A 65 9.25 -73.38 37.00
N ALA A 66 9.91 -73.63 38.14
CA ALA A 66 10.80 -72.65 38.75
C ALA A 66 12.04 -72.41 37.88
N LYS A 67 12.59 -73.46 37.26
CA LYS A 67 13.68 -73.35 36.28
C LYS A 67 13.22 -72.62 35.02
N ALA A 68 12.04 -72.96 34.48
CA ALA A 68 11.48 -72.29 33.31
C ALA A 68 11.27 -70.79 33.55
N LYS A 69 10.74 -70.39 34.72
CA LYS A 69 10.61 -68.98 35.12
C LYS A 69 11.97 -68.30 35.28
N ALA A 70 12.98 -69.00 35.83
CA ALA A 70 14.33 -68.46 35.95
C ALA A 70 14.98 -68.23 34.57
N GLU A 71 14.78 -69.14 33.61
CA GLU A 71 15.23 -68.98 32.23
C GLU A 71 14.50 -67.84 31.50
N GLU A 72 13.18 -67.74 31.66
CA GLU A 72 12.39 -66.63 31.13
C GLU A 72 12.85 -65.28 31.70
N ASN A 73 13.12 -65.21 33.01
CA ASN A 73 13.66 -64.01 33.66
C ASN A 73 15.04 -63.65 33.11
N LYS A 74 15.94 -64.62 32.90
CA LYS A 74 17.24 -64.38 32.25
C LYS A 74 17.08 -63.86 30.82
N GLN A 75 16.18 -64.45 30.04
CA GLN A 75 15.89 -63.96 28.68
C GLN A 75 15.33 -62.55 28.70
N ARG A 76 14.46 -62.24 29.66
CA ARG A 76 13.90 -60.90 29.87
C ARG A 76 14.99 -59.90 30.23
N GLU A 77 15.91 -60.24 31.12
CA GLU A 77 17.06 -59.38 31.48
C GLU A 77 17.95 -59.11 30.26
N ILE A 78 18.22 -60.13 29.43
CA ILE A 78 18.96 -59.95 28.17
C ILE A 78 18.23 -59.01 27.22
N ARG A 79 16.90 -59.16 27.05
CA ARG A 79 16.08 -58.27 26.23
C ARG A 79 16.08 -56.84 26.76
N LEU A 80 15.91 -56.65 28.07
CA LEU A 80 15.96 -55.35 28.72
C LEU A 80 17.33 -54.68 28.50
N LYS A 81 18.43 -55.41 28.69
CA LYS A 81 19.79 -54.90 28.45
C LYS A 81 20.03 -54.52 26.98
N LYS A 82 19.44 -55.26 26.03
CA LYS A 82 19.50 -54.92 24.60
C LYS A 82 18.71 -53.64 24.29
N LEU A 83 17.50 -53.50 24.85
CA LEU A 83 16.68 -52.29 24.70
C LEU A 83 17.34 -51.07 25.34
N GLU A 84 17.94 -51.21 26.52
CA GLU A 84 18.67 -50.13 27.19
C GLU A 84 19.86 -49.64 26.36
N ARG A 85 20.58 -50.56 25.68
CA ARG A 85 21.63 -50.18 24.72
C ARG A 85 21.08 -49.42 23.52
N SER A 86 19.97 -49.89 22.93
CA SER A 86 19.30 -49.19 21.82
C SER A 86 18.87 -47.78 22.21
N LEU A 87 18.26 -47.62 23.39
CA LEU A 87 17.85 -46.32 23.90
C LEU A 87 19.04 -45.37 24.12
N LYS A 88 20.14 -45.87 24.68
CA LYS A 88 21.38 -45.09 24.83
C LYS A 88 21.94 -44.66 23.47
N GLU A 89 21.98 -45.56 22.49
CA GLU A 89 22.42 -45.25 21.13
C GLU A 89 21.52 -44.20 20.47
N GLU A 90 20.19 -44.30 20.63
CA GLU A 90 19.20 -43.33 20.15
C GLU A 90 19.36 -41.96 20.84
N GLU A 91 19.53 -41.92 22.16
CA GLU A 91 19.78 -40.69 22.92
C GLU A 91 21.06 -39.99 22.46
N GLU A 92 22.15 -40.73 22.26
CA GLU A 92 23.40 -40.19 21.72
C GLU A 92 23.21 -39.67 20.30
N GLN A 93 22.45 -40.36 19.44
CA GLN A 93 22.11 -39.90 18.10
C GLN A 93 21.33 -38.59 18.14
N GLN A 94 20.33 -38.48 19.01
CA GLN A 94 19.54 -37.26 19.18
C GLN A 94 20.41 -36.09 19.63
N GLN A 95 21.32 -36.31 20.59
CA GLN A 95 22.25 -35.27 21.03
C GLN A 95 23.20 -34.81 19.92
N ARG A 96 23.66 -35.73 19.06
CA ARG A 96 24.47 -35.39 17.88
C ARG A 96 23.69 -34.55 16.89
N ILE A 97 22.46 -34.95 16.57
CA ILE A 97 21.57 -34.20 15.67
C ILE A 97 21.29 -32.80 16.24
N GLN A 98 21.02 -32.71 17.55
CA GLN A 98 20.77 -31.45 18.23
C GLN A 98 21.98 -30.51 18.15
N ARG A 99 23.19 -31.01 18.41
CA ARG A 99 24.44 -30.23 18.27
C ARG A 99 24.63 -29.70 16.86
N ILE A 100 24.47 -30.56 15.84
CA ILE A 100 24.57 -30.16 14.43
C ILE A 100 23.51 -29.10 14.08
N LEU A 101 22.29 -29.23 14.60
CA LEU A 101 21.23 -28.27 14.35
C LEU A 101 21.52 -26.92 15.02
N GLN A 102 22.04 -26.93 16.24
CA GLN A 102 22.47 -25.73 16.96
C GLN A 102 23.58 -25.01 16.19
N GLU A 103 24.64 -25.72 15.78
CA GLU A 103 25.74 -25.16 14.98
C GLU A 103 25.23 -24.56 13.66
N LYS A 104 24.34 -25.27 12.95
CA LYS A 104 23.71 -24.74 11.72
C LYS A 104 22.89 -23.48 12.01
N SER A 105 22.11 -23.47 13.08
CA SER A 105 21.27 -22.32 13.46
C SER A 105 22.11 -21.08 13.79
N GLU A 106 23.27 -21.28 14.43
CA GLU A 106 24.21 -20.22 14.76
C GLU A 106 24.84 -19.65 13.48
N ILE A 107 25.26 -20.51 12.55
CA ILE A 107 25.79 -20.09 11.25
C ILE A 107 24.76 -19.27 10.46
N TYR A 108 23.49 -19.70 10.40
CA TYR A 108 22.45 -18.92 9.73
C TYR A 108 22.23 -17.55 10.38
N SER A 109 22.28 -17.47 11.71
CA SER A 109 22.13 -16.21 12.43
C SER A 109 23.28 -15.24 12.11
N ARG A 110 24.52 -15.75 12.06
CA ARG A 110 25.71 -14.97 11.67
C ARG A 110 25.60 -14.46 10.22
N LEU A 111 25.22 -15.34 9.28
CA LEU A 111 25.03 -15.00 7.88
C LEU A 111 23.90 -13.97 7.67
N SER A 112 22.79 -14.09 8.40
CA SER A 112 21.71 -13.09 8.33
C SER A 112 22.11 -11.72 8.86
N ASN A 113 23.07 -11.68 9.79
CA ASN A 113 23.64 -10.43 10.30
C ASN A 113 24.72 -9.84 9.38
N GLY A 114 25.14 -10.56 8.32
CA GLY A 114 26.15 -10.11 7.36
C GLY A 114 27.60 -10.52 7.70
N GLU A 115 27.80 -11.47 8.62
CA GLU A 115 29.14 -12.00 8.92
C GLU A 115 29.60 -12.94 7.79
N SER A 116 30.80 -12.71 7.26
CA SER A 116 31.39 -13.57 6.23
C SER A 116 32.06 -14.79 6.86
N LEU A 117 31.71 -15.98 6.39
CA LEU A 117 32.43 -17.20 6.77
C LEU A 117 33.72 -17.29 5.95
N ALA A 118 34.81 -17.75 6.56
CA ALA A 118 36.07 -18.04 5.89
C ALA A 118 36.45 -19.52 6.06
N TYR A 119 37.08 -20.09 5.04
CA TYR A 119 37.72 -21.40 5.13
C TYR A 119 38.94 -21.35 6.06
N GLN A 120 39.51 -22.52 6.40
CA GLN A 120 40.74 -22.60 7.20
C GLN A 120 41.91 -21.85 6.56
N ASP A 121 41.91 -21.74 5.23
CA ASP A 121 42.92 -21.01 4.44
C ASP A 121 42.72 -19.48 4.48
N GLY A 122 41.69 -18.98 5.17
CA GLY A 122 41.35 -17.56 5.24
C GLY A 122 40.56 -17.02 4.04
N ASN A 123 40.34 -17.84 3.01
CA ASN A 123 39.51 -17.46 1.87
C ASN A 123 38.02 -17.35 2.28
N PRO A 124 37.30 -16.28 1.89
CA PRO A 124 35.87 -16.16 2.18
C PRO A 124 35.06 -17.24 1.44
N VAL A 125 34.05 -17.78 2.11
CA VAL A 125 33.10 -18.73 1.54
C VAL A 125 32.14 -17.95 0.64
N GLU A 126 32.26 -18.13 -0.67
CA GLU A 126 31.33 -17.55 -1.64
C GLU A 126 30.03 -18.36 -1.66
N PHE A 127 28.91 -17.69 -1.44
CA PHE A 127 27.59 -18.29 -1.51
C PHE A 127 26.90 -17.85 -2.80
N LEU A 128 26.16 -18.78 -3.43
CA LEU A 128 25.30 -18.44 -4.55
C LEU A 128 24.12 -17.55 -4.15
N VAL A 129 23.80 -17.49 -2.85
CA VAL A 129 22.67 -16.74 -2.30
C VAL A 129 23.19 -15.59 -1.45
N ASP A 130 22.66 -14.39 -1.70
CA ASP A 130 22.91 -13.20 -0.91
C ASP A 130 22.09 -13.24 0.40
N PHE A 131 22.70 -13.68 1.51
CA PHE A 131 22.02 -13.67 2.82
C PHE A 131 21.64 -12.27 3.32
N THR A 132 22.31 -11.23 2.82
CA THR A 132 22.03 -9.83 3.17
C THR A 132 20.89 -9.23 2.36
N ALA A 133 20.36 -9.91 1.33
CA ALA A 133 19.32 -9.37 0.46
C ALA A 133 18.04 -9.01 1.24
N LYS A 134 17.60 -9.88 2.16
CA LYS A 134 16.43 -9.64 3.00
C LYS A 134 16.64 -8.46 3.94
N ALA A 135 17.80 -8.38 4.59
CA ALA A 135 18.13 -7.27 5.48
C ALA A 135 18.16 -5.92 4.73
N ARG A 136 18.68 -5.92 3.48
CA ARG A 136 18.64 -4.74 2.61
C ARG A 136 17.22 -4.37 2.20
N GLU A 137 16.38 -5.32 1.84
CA GLU A 137 14.97 -5.08 1.47
C GLU A 137 14.16 -4.51 2.64
N ASP A 138 14.33 -5.07 3.84
CA ASP A 138 13.68 -4.57 5.05
C ASP A 138 14.13 -3.14 5.39
N GLU A 139 15.41 -2.82 5.20
CA GLU A 139 15.94 -1.46 5.38
C GLU A 139 15.42 -0.49 4.31
N CYS A 140 15.37 -0.90 3.04
CA CYS A 140 14.76 -0.12 1.96
C CYS A 140 13.29 0.19 2.27
N ARG A 141 12.51 -0.80 2.72
CA ARG A 141 11.12 -0.60 3.14
C ARG A 141 11.01 0.41 4.28
N ARG A 142 11.90 0.33 5.27
CA ARG A 142 11.95 1.28 6.40
C ARG A 142 12.25 2.71 5.93
N ILE A 143 13.21 2.87 5.02
CA ILE A 143 13.56 4.17 4.43
C ILE A 143 12.38 4.73 3.61
N GLU A 144 11.72 3.91 2.78
CA GLU A 144 10.55 4.31 2.00
C GLU A 144 9.38 4.75 2.90
N GLU A 145 9.12 4.03 3.99
CA GLU A 145 8.11 4.41 4.99
C GLU A 145 8.47 5.74 5.69
N GLU A 146 9.75 5.93 6.04
CA GLU A 146 10.22 7.19 6.60
C GLU A 146 10.13 8.36 5.61
N GLU A 147 10.48 8.14 4.34
CA GLU A 147 10.36 9.13 3.27
C GLU A 147 8.90 9.49 3.01
N LYS A 148 8.01 8.51 2.98
CA LYS A 148 6.57 8.72 2.87
C LYS A 148 6.03 9.51 4.07
N ALA A 149 6.43 9.17 5.29
CA ALA A 149 6.05 9.91 6.48
C ALA A 149 6.64 11.34 6.51
N LYS A 150 7.84 11.54 5.96
CA LYS A 150 8.45 12.86 5.79
C LYS A 150 7.73 13.67 4.70
N ALA A 151 7.32 13.05 3.60
CA ALA A 151 6.54 13.67 2.53
C ALA A 151 5.14 14.08 3.02
N GLU A 152 4.46 13.21 3.79
CA GLU A 152 3.18 13.51 4.43
C GLU A 152 3.30 14.65 5.47
N LYS A 153 4.42 14.74 6.19
CA LYS A 153 4.70 15.83 7.14
C LYS A 153 5.18 17.11 6.46
N SER A 154 5.78 17.01 5.29
CA SER A 154 6.27 18.19 4.56
C SER A 154 5.08 18.98 4.03
N GLU A 155 4.98 20.25 4.40
CA GLU A 155 3.93 21.18 3.98
C GLU A 155 4.08 21.62 2.49
N ALA A 156 4.93 20.92 1.73
CA ALA A 156 5.13 21.14 0.31
C ALA A 156 3.90 20.63 -0.45
N VAL A 157 2.97 21.54 -0.69
CA VAL A 157 1.71 21.27 -1.40
C VAL A 157 2.00 20.75 -2.82
N HIS A 158 2.01 19.43 -2.99
CA HIS A 158 1.84 18.82 -4.30
C HIS A 158 0.41 19.05 -4.78
N PHE A 159 0.27 19.43 -6.05
CA PHE A 159 -0.97 19.61 -6.81
C PHE A 159 -2.19 18.89 -6.20
N VAL A 160 -3.15 19.66 -5.70
CA VAL A 160 -4.45 19.12 -5.28
C VAL A 160 -5.31 19.00 -6.54
N ALA A 161 -5.80 17.80 -6.85
CA ALA A 161 -6.59 17.52 -8.05
C ALA A 161 -7.89 18.36 -8.19
N ASN A 162 -8.27 19.09 -7.13
CA ASN A 162 -9.39 20.03 -7.11
C ASN A 162 -8.96 21.49 -7.38
N GLU A 163 -7.69 21.76 -7.71
CA GLU A 163 -7.21 23.10 -8.09
C GLU A 163 -7.49 23.40 -9.57
N GLU A 164 -8.75 23.72 -9.86
CA GLU A 164 -9.29 23.93 -11.21
C GLU A 164 -8.77 25.18 -11.92
N GLN A 165 -8.31 26.17 -11.16
CA GLN A 165 -8.02 27.50 -11.71
C GLN A 165 -6.80 27.53 -12.65
N ARG A 166 -5.86 26.58 -12.54
CA ARG A 166 -4.63 26.58 -13.38
C ARG A 166 -4.80 25.88 -14.72
N LEU A 167 -5.63 24.84 -14.81
CA LEU A 167 -5.72 23.97 -16.00
C LEU A 167 -6.77 24.46 -17.00
N TYR A 168 -7.90 24.98 -16.53
CA TYR A 168 -9.09 25.15 -17.39
C TYR A 168 -9.55 26.61 -17.55
N GLY A 169 -8.82 27.57 -16.96
CA GLY A 169 -9.11 29.00 -17.07
C GLY A 169 -10.41 29.44 -16.38
N ALA A 170 -10.72 30.73 -16.45
CA ALA A 170 -11.85 31.34 -15.71
C ALA A 170 -13.24 30.88 -16.18
N SER A 171 -13.34 30.15 -17.30
CA SER A 171 -14.61 29.65 -17.84
C SER A 171 -14.93 28.21 -17.43
N HIS A 172 -14.06 27.56 -16.65
CA HIS A 172 -14.31 26.20 -16.20
C HIS A 172 -15.30 26.18 -15.04
N PHE A 173 -16.25 25.24 -15.11
CA PHE A 173 -17.20 24.96 -14.05
C PHE A 173 -17.20 23.46 -13.81
N THR A 174 -16.88 23.04 -12.59
CA THR A 174 -16.97 21.62 -12.22
C THR A 174 -18.36 21.27 -11.73
N PHE A 175 -18.94 20.28 -12.38
CA PHE A 175 -20.20 19.71 -11.94
C PHE A 175 -20.02 18.76 -10.77
N SER A 176 -21.06 18.64 -9.95
CA SER A 176 -21.15 17.60 -8.94
C SER A 176 -21.00 16.20 -9.56
N GLN A 177 -20.44 15.28 -8.79
CA GLN A 177 -20.38 13.87 -9.17
C GLN A 177 -21.77 13.21 -9.12
N SER A 178 -22.69 13.70 -8.28
CA SER A 178 -24.05 13.16 -8.24
C SER A 178 -24.88 13.66 -9.42
N GLU A 179 -25.56 12.74 -10.11
CA GLU A 179 -26.31 13.05 -11.34
C GLU A 179 -27.44 14.06 -11.10
N ALA A 180 -28.15 13.95 -9.98
CA ALA A 180 -29.25 14.86 -9.65
C ALA A 180 -28.75 16.31 -9.48
N LYS A 181 -27.69 16.52 -8.67
CA LYS A 181 -27.12 17.86 -8.46
C LYS A 181 -26.49 18.40 -9.74
N ARG A 182 -25.81 17.56 -10.53
CA ARG A 182 -25.28 17.92 -11.84
C ARG A 182 -26.37 18.43 -12.78
N GLN A 183 -27.53 17.77 -12.81
CA GLN A 183 -28.65 18.21 -13.65
C GLN A 183 -29.22 19.56 -13.18
N GLU A 184 -29.28 19.81 -11.87
CA GLU A 184 -29.68 21.10 -11.31
C GLU A 184 -28.70 22.21 -11.68
N GLU A 185 -27.39 21.99 -11.49
CA GLU A 185 -26.31 22.91 -11.87
C GLU A 185 -26.33 23.21 -13.39
N MET A 186 -26.55 22.18 -14.21
CA MET A 186 -26.69 22.33 -15.67
C MET A 186 -27.89 23.20 -16.04
N LYS A 187 -29.04 23.05 -15.36
CA LYS A 187 -30.22 23.87 -15.58
C LYS A 187 -29.96 25.33 -15.20
N GLU A 188 -29.35 25.56 -14.04
CA GLU A 188 -28.96 26.89 -13.58
C GLU A 188 -28.03 27.59 -14.58
N LEU A 189 -27.01 26.88 -15.09
CA LEU A 189 -26.07 27.42 -16.08
C LEU A 189 -26.76 27.77 -17.42
N LEU A 190 -27.73 26.96 -17.86
CA LEU A 190 -28.54 27.25 -19.04
C LEU A 190 -29.41 28.49 -18.85
N GLU A 191 -30.03 28.66 -17.68
CA GLU A 191 -30.81 29.86 -17.35
C GLU A 191 -29.95 31.13 -17.34
N LEU A 192 -28.76 31.08 -16.73
CA LEU A 192 -27.81 32.21 -16.75
C LEU A 192 -27.34 32.54 -18.17
N THR A 193 -27.14 31.52 -19.00
CA THR A 193 -26.80 31.70 -20.41
C THR A 193 -27.93 32.39 -21.17
N GLN A 194 -29.18 31.99 -20.95
CA GLN A 194 -30.36 32.63 -21.55
C GLN A 194 -30.51 34.09 -21.09
N LYS A 195 -30.36 34.37 -19.79
CA LYS A 195 -30.37 35.73 -19.24
C LYS A 195 -29.31 36.61 -19.91
N THR A 196 -28.09 36.10 -20.04
CA THR A 196 -26.98 36.81 -20.70
C THR A 196 -27.26 37.09 -22.18
N LYS A 197 -27.89 36.15 -22.90
CA LYS A 197 -28.30 36.36 -24.30
C LYS A 197 -29.33 37.49 -24.42
N VAL A 198 -30.37 37.45 -23.59
CA VAL A 198 -31.41 38.50 -23.55
C VAL A 198 -30.80 39.87 -23.22
N ASP A 199 -29.88 39.95 -22.26
CA ASP A 199 -29.23 41.22 -21.90
C ASP A 199 -28.29 41.73 -23.01
N ARG A 200 -27.59 40.81 -23.71
CA ARG A 200 -26.78 41.17 -24.89
C ARG A 200 -27.64 41.71 -26.02
N GLU A 201 -28.80 41.11 -26.29
CA GLU A 201 -29.77 41.58 -27.29
C GLU A 201 -30.32 42.96 -26.93
N LYS A 202 -30.79 43.16 -25.69
CA LYS A 202 -31.24 44.46 -25.20
C LYS A 202 -30.16 45.54 -25.32
N ARG A 203 -28.90 45.19 -25.00
CA ARG A 203 -27.77 46.10 -25.13
C ARG A 203 -27.48 46.43 -26.60
N LYS A 204 -27.56 45.44 -27.49
CA LYS A 204 -27.42 45.64 -28.94
C LYS A 204 -28.49 46.59 -29.46
N GLU A 205 -29.77 46.35 -29.13
CA GLU A 205 -30.88 47.24 -29.50
C GLU A 205 -30.70 48.66 -28.96
N PHE A 206 -30.22 48.81 -27.72
CA PHE A 206 -29.96 50.12 -27.13
C PHE A 206 -28.85 50.87 -27.86
N LEU A 207 -27.77 50.17 -28.22
CA LEU A 207 -26.67 50.73 -29.00
C LEU A 207 -27.14 51.12 -30.40
N GLU A 208 -27.92 50.28 -31.08
CA GLU A 208 -28.50 50.57 -32.40
C GLU A 208 -29.41 51.79 -32.35
N LYS A 209 -30.31 51.90 -31.36
CA LYS A 209 -31.15 53.10 -31.15
C LYS A 209 -30.30 54.36 -30.96
N ARG A 210 -29.22 54.27 -30.18
CA ARG A 210 -28.29 55.39 -29.96
C ARG A 210 -27.54 55.77 -31.24
N GLU A 211 -27.14 54.78 -32.04
CA GLU A 211 -26.49 54.99 -33.34
C GLU A 211 -27.45 55.64 -34.34
N LEU A 212 -28.69 55.16 -34.44
CA LEU A 212 -29.74 55.76 -35.27
C LEU A 212 -29.99 57.22 -34.89
N GLN A 213 -30.17 57.52 -33.60
CA GLN A 213 -30.33 58.91 -33.13
C GLN A 213 -29.11 59.77 -33.46
N LYS A 214 -27.89 59.21 -33.36
CA LYS A 214 -26.66 59.92 -33.72
C LYS A 214 -26.62 60.20 -35.23
N ILE A 215 -26.98 59.23 -36.07
CA ILE A 215 -27.05 59.36 -37.53
C ILE A 215 -28.10 60.40 -37.91
N GLU A 216 -29.28 60.36 -37.29
CA GLU A 216 -30.36 61.35 -37.50
C GLU A 216 -29.90 62.77 -37.15
N ARG A 217 -29.27 62.96 -35.98
CA ARG A 217 -28.68 64.25 -35.57
C ARG A 217 -27.65 64.74 -36.57
N LEU A 218 -26.78 63.86 -37.06
CA LEU A 218 -25.78 64.19 -38.07
C LEU A 218 -26.42 64.54 -39.42
N ASN A 219 -27.45 63.81 -39.86
CA ASN A 219 -28.14 64.10 -41.11
C ASN A 219 -28.85 65.45 -41.07
N LYS A 220 -29.42 65.85 -39.92
CA LYS A 220 -29.94 67.21 -39.73
C LYS A 220 -28.88 68.29 -39.91
N VAL A 221 -27.65 68.06 -39.45
CA VAL A 221 -26.52 68.99 -39.65
C VAL A 221 -26.04 68.96 -41.10
N ARG A 222 -25.97 67.79 -41.74
CA ARG A 222 -25.58 67.65 -43.16
C ARG A 222 -26.55 68.35 -44.10
N LYS A 223 -27.87 68.24 -43.85
CA LYS A 223 -28.91 69.00 -44.59
C LYS A 223 -28.66 70.51 -44.54
N ARG A 224 -28.27 71.04 -43.37
CA ARG A 224 -27.93 72.47 -43.22
C ARG A 224 -26.65 72.88 -43.94
N LYS A 225 -25.76 71.91 -44.26
CA LYS A 225 -24.48 72.13 -44.94
C LYS A 225 -24.50 71.72 -46.42
N GLY A 226 -25.61 71.20 -46.93
CA GLY A 226 -25.71 70.71 -48.31
C GLY A 226 -24.91 69.42 -48.59
N LEU A 227 -24.65 68.59 -47.58
CA LEU A 227 -23.97 67.29 -47.73
C LEU A 227 -24.97 66.12 -47.80
N GLU A 228 -24.57 65.04 -48.47
CA GLU A 228 -25.34 63.79 -48.57
C GLU A 228 -25.61 63.15 -47.20
N GLU A 229 -26.80 62.55 -47.04
CA GLU A 229 -27.22 61.90 -45.80
C GLU A 229 -26.45 60.58 -45.57
N ILE A 230 -26.02 60.33 -44.33
CA ILE A 230 -25.51 59.01 -43.94
C ILE A 230 -26.70 58.06 -43.85
N LYS A 231 -26.68 57.01 -44.66
CA LYS A 231 -27.58 55.87 -44.51
C LYS A 231 -27.21 55.08 -43.26
N PRO A 232 -28.18 54.63 -42.45
CA PRO A 232 -27.89 53.69 -41.37
C PRO A 232 -27.19 52.46 -41.98
N PRO A 233 -26.26 51.83 -41.24
CA PRO A 233 -25.64 50.60 -41.71
C PRO A 233 -26.75 49.57 -41.90
N SER A 234 -27.20 49.38 -43.14
CA SER A 234 -28.04 48.23 -43.47
C SER A 234 -27.21 46.99 -43.24
N GLU A 235 -27.85 45.89 -42.87
CA GLU A 235 -27.29 44.55 -42.80
C GLU A 235 -26.76 44.14 -44.18
N ILE A 236 -25.64 44.74 -44.60
CA ILE A 236 -24.77 44.13 -45.58
C ILE A 236 -24.28 42.91 -44.82
N ALA A 237 -24.91 41.77 -45.09
CA ALA A 237 -24.38 40.47 -44.73
C ALA A 237 -22.99 40.40 -45.38
N VAL A 238 -21.99 40.90 -44.65
CA VAL A 238 -20.61 40.64 -44.96
C VAL A 238 -20.52 39.15 -44.75
N GLN A 239 -20.63 38.41 -45.84
CA GLN A 239 -20.21 37.02 -45.88
C GLN A 239 -18.78 37.05 -45.35
N TYR A 240 -18.57 36.52 -44.14
CA TYR A 240 -17.25 36.34 -43.53
C TYR A 240 -16.45 35.25 -44.26
N LEU A 241 -16.65 35.15 -45.58
CA LEU A 241 -15.91 34.32 -46.51
C LEU A 241 -14.66 35.13 -46.85
N ASP A 242 -13.58 34.72 -46.20
CA ASP A 242 -12.17 35.09 -46.38
C ASP A 242 -11.82 36.56 -46.09
N ILE A 243 -11.22 36.79 -44.92
CA ILE A 243 -10.43 38.00 -44.68
C ILE A 243 -9.32 37.97 -45.75
N PRO A 244 -9.31 38.91 -46.72
CA PRO A 244 -8.25 38.93 -47.71
C PRO A 244 -6.92 39.13 -46.99
N LEU A 245 -5.97 38.23 -47.23
CA LEU A 245 -4.59 38.43 -46.78
C LEU A 245 -4.12 39.79 -47.32
N PRO A 246 -3.40 40.60 -46.51
CA PRO A 246 -2.87 41.87 -47.00
C PRO A 246 -1.99 41.63 -48.22
N ASP A 247 -2.32 42.26 -49.36
CA ASP A 247 -1.44 42.27 -50.53
C ASP A 247 -0.09 42.88 -50.15
N ASP A 248 1.00 42.12 -50.31
CA ASP A 248 2.36 42.50 -49.89
C ASP A 248 2.93 43.73 -50.63
N ASP A 249 2.21 44.30 -51.60
CA ASP A 249 2.75 45.31 -52.54
C ASP A 249 2.22 46.75 -52.34
N LYS A 250 1.58 47.10 -51.21
CA LYS A 250 1.17 48.49 -50.91
C LYS A 250 1.91 49.11 -49.73
N VAL A 251 3.16 49.47 -50.07
CA VAL A 251 3.95 50.61 -49.62
C VAL A 251 3.12 51.73 -48.96
N GLU A 252 3.46 52.02 -47.71
CA GLU A 252 3.30 53.30 -47.00
C GLU A 252 1.88 53.87 -46.79
N SER A 253 1.11 53.29 -45.86
CA SER A 253 0.23 54.11 -45.02
C SER A 253 0.79 54.21 -43.60
N LYS A 254 1.70 55.17 -43.40
CA LYS A 254 2.17 55.59 -42.07
C LYS A 254 0.99 56.21 -41.29
N LYS A 255 0.10 55.37 -40.74
CA LYS A 255 -0.81 55.81 -39.67
C LYS A 255 0.09 56.33 -38.55
N LYS A 256 0.10 57.66 -38.35
CA LYS A 256 0.84 58.32 -37.26
C LYS A 256 0.44 57.65 -35.95
N LYS A 257 1.26 56.71 -35.46
CA LYS A 257 1.07 56.08 -34.16
C LYS A 257 1.13 57.21 -33.15
N LYS A 258 0.06 57.41 -32.37
CA LYS A 258 0.06 58.39 -31.28
C LYS A 258 1.28 58.08 -30.40
N PRO A 259 2.05 59.08 -29.94
CA PRO A 259 3.19 58.84 -29.07
C PRO A 259 2.70 58.02 -27.87
N ILE A 260 3.31 56.86 -27.67
CA ILE A 260 2.95 55.93 -26.59
C ILE A 260 3.19 56.68 -25.29
N LYS A 261 2.15 56.82 -24.45
CA LYS A 261 2.27 57.48 -23.15
C LYS A 261 3.25 56.66 -22.30
N VAL A 262 4.45 57.19 -22.08
CA VAL A 262 5.48 56.56 -21.24
C VAL A 262 4.91 56.40 -19.83
N ARG A 263 4.91 55.17 -19.31
CA ARG A 263 4.42 54.87 -17.96
C ARG A 263 5.36 55.48 -16.93
N GLU A 264 4.86 55.79 -15.75
CA GLU A 264 5.64 56.50 -14.73
C GLU A 264 6.93 55.75 -14.34
N TRP A 265 6.91 54.42 -14.33
CA TRP A 265 8.07 53.55 -14.05
C TRP A 265 8.99 53.31 -15.25
N ASP A 266 8.60 53.78 -16.45
CA ASP A 266 9.45 53.82 -17.65
C ASP A 266 10.19 55.17 -17.78
N LYS A 267 9.76 56.23 -17.03
CA LYS A 267 10.45 57.53 -16.99
C LYS A 267 11.89 57.32 -16.46
N GLY A 268 12.90 57.76 -17.21
CA GLY A 268 14.32 57.65 -16.84
C GLY A 268 15.05 56.41 -17.36
N LYS A 269 14.35 55.41 -17.92
CA LYS A 269 14.99 54.23 -18.55
C LYS A 269 15.69 54.54 -19.88
N GLU A 270 15.54 55.75 -20.42
CA GLU A 270 16.23 56.18 -21.66
C GLU A 270 17.76 56.19 -21.51
N ALA A 271 18.29 56.51 -20.32
CA ALA A 271 19.72 56.45 -20.05
C ALA A 271 20.25 55.00 -20.06
N TYR A 272 19.47 54.07 -19.52
CA TYR A 272 19.78 52.64 -19.56
C TYR A 272 19.75 52.09 -21.00
N MET A 273 18.82 52.57 -21.83
CA MET A 273 18.79 52.22 -23.26
C MET A 273 20.02 52.71 -24.02
N LYS A 274 20.60 53.87 -23.68
CA LYS A 274 21.89 54.33 -24.24
C LYS A 274 23.04 53.36 -23.95
N TRP A 275 23.16 52.90 -22.70
CA TRP A 275 24.19 51.92 -22.32
C TRP A 275 23.97 50.57 -23.03
N ILE A 276 22.73 50.08 -23.09
CA ILE A 276 22.41 48.84 -23.81
C ILE A 276 22.76 48.96 -25.29
N ASN A 277 22.40 50.06 -25.94
CA ASN A 277 22.67 50.23 -27.37
C ASN A 277 24.17 50.36 -27.63
N GLY A 278 24.91 51.11 -26.82
CA GLY A 278 26.39 51.14 -26.91
C GLY A 278 27.02 49.74 -26.77
N ARG A 279 26.52 48.92 -25.83
CA ARG A 279 26.96 47.52 -25.65
C ARG A 279 26.53 46.55 -26.76
N ARG A 280 25.60 46.95 -27.63
CA ARG A 280 25.24 46.20 -28.84
C ARG A 280 26.12 46.61 -30.00
N ASP A 281 26.39 47.91 -30.13
CA ASP A 281 27.24 48.46 -31.20
C ASP A 281 28.72 48.07 -31.02
N GLU A 282 29.19 47.90 -29.78
CA GLU A 282 30.55 47.39 -29.47
C GLU A 282 30.74 45.87 -29.71
N ARG A 283 29.66 45.11 -29.93
CA ARG A 283 29.74 43.65 -30.02
C ARG A 283 30.14 43.23 -31.43
N ASP A 284 31.18 42.39 -31.56
CA ASP A 284 31.60 41.82 -32.83
C ASP A 284 30.42 41.20 -33.58
N GLU A 285 30.21 41.61 -34.84
CA GLU A 285 29.13 41.11 -35.70
C GLU A 285 29.19 39.58 -35.87
N GLU A 286 30.36 38.97 -35.68
CA GLU A 286 30.58 37.52 -35.70
C GLU A 286 29.82 36.77 -34.60
N PHE A 287 29.51 37.42 -33.47
CA PHE A 287 28.68 36.86 -32.39
C PHE A 287 27.20 37.24 -32.51
N GLY A 288 26.82 38.03 -33.52
CA GLY A 288 25.44 38.31 -33.86
C GLY A 288 24.77 37.08 -34.48
N PRO A 289 23.43 36.91 -34.36
CA PRO A 289 22.75 35.93 -35.19
C PRO A 289 22.99 36.29 -36.67
N PRO A 290 23.28 35.31 -37.54
CA PRO A 290 23.44 35.51 -38.98
C PRO A 290 22.35 36.43 -39.56
N SER A 291 22.74 37.38 -40.41
CA SER A 291 21.81 38.34 -41.03
C SER A 291 20.67 37.65 -41.80
N SER A 292 20.87 36.38 -42.19
CA SER A 292 19.85 35.53 -42.82
C SER A 292 18.58 35.34 -41.98
N TYR A 293 18.63 35.46 -40.65
CA TYR A 293 17.43 35.35 -39.82
C TYR A 293 16.46 36.54 -39.97
N PHE A 294 16.94 37.68 -40.47
CA PHE A 294 16.14 38.89 -40.62
C PHE A 294 15.59 39.10 -42.03
N LEU A 295 16.00 38.26 -43.01
CA LEU A 295 15.38 38.20 -44.32
C LEU A 295 14.08 37.39 -44.21
N LYS A 296 12.96 38.09 -44.22
CA LYS A 296 11.62 37.57 -44.52
C LYS A 296 11.11 38.27 -45.76
#